data_AF-A0A8I6WQ14-F1
#
_entry.id   AF-A0A8I6WQ14-F1
#
_cell.length_a   1.000
_cell.length_b   1.000
_cell.length_c   1.000
_cell.angle_alpha   90.00
_cell.angle_beta   90.00
_cell.angle_gamma   90.00
#
_symmetry.space_group_name_H-M   'P 1'
#
loop_
_entity.id
_entity.type
_entity.pdbx_description
1 polymer ?
#
loop_
_entity_poly.entity_id
_entity_poly.type
_entity_poly.pdbx_seq_one_letter_code
_entity_poly.pdbx_strand_id
1 'polypeptide(L)'
;MNQWESLIDYIKNYPLSNNPDIPVWVLEKNGEYSVKSFYKCINFGGVGSLYGDGLWKVLCPQNIHVFLWLCLYNKVLTRDNVAKRKSMDDLTCLFCNEEESIQHLFFNCINAGHIWSIISDFFKIRKIQCFDDVSSMWKDKKKRTMLNMITAASLWSIWTLRNDFCFQGRSWRGLGCGLAKLKGNLQKWMVLCDAAQVEVLRRFILLLDKHRGELLRIAWRDE
;
A
#
# COMPACT_ATOMS: atom_id res chain seq x y z
N MET A 1 -19.41 26.31 33.39
CA MET A 1 -20.47 25.33 33.72
C MET A 1 -19.80 24.23 34.53
N ASN A 2 -20.11 24.14 35.81
CA ASN A 2 -19.41 23.24 36.73
C ASN A 2 -19.75 21.80 36.36
N GLN A 3 -18.76 20.90 36.28
CA GLN A 3 -18.97 19.48 35.95
C GLN A 3 -20.05 18.82 36.84
N TRP A 4 -20.23 19.34 38.06
CA TRP A 4 -21.29 19.00 39.00
C TRP A 4 -22.71 19.26 38.47
N GLU A 5 -22.96 20.43 37.88
CA GLU A 5 -24.27 20.80 37.35
C GLU A 5 -24.65 19.92 36.14
N SER A 6 -23.68 19.63 35.27
CA SER A 6 -23.87 18.72 34.14
C SER A 6 -24.20 17.29 34.57
N LEU A 7 -23.59 16.81 35.65
CA LEU A 7 -23.87 15.48 36.19
C LEU A 7 -25.29 15.39 36.76
N ILE A 8 -25.72 16.42 37.51
CA ILE A 8 -27.09 16.48 38.06
C ILE A 8 -28.13 16.50 36.94
N ASP A 9 -27.90 17.27 35.88
CA ASP A 9 -28.82 17.33 34.74
C ASP A 9 -28.90 16.00 33.98
N TYR A 10 -27.79 15.27 33.88
CA TYR A 10 -27.76 13.94 33.28
C TYR A 10 -28.55 12.91 34.10
N ILE A 11 -28.38 12.92 35.43
CA ILE A 11 -29.04 11.98 36.34
C ILE A 11 -30.55 12.24 36.43
N LYS A 12 -30.96 13.53 36.48
CA LYS A 12 -32.39 13.90 36.56
C LYS A 12 -33.24 13.37 35.41
N ASN A 13 -32.62 13.18 34.24
CA ASN A 13 -33.30 12.70 33.04
C ASN A 13 -33.39 11.16 32.96
N TYR A 14 -32.81 10.43 33.92
CA TYR A 14 -32.84 8.97 33.93
C TYR A 14 -33.90 8.46 34.92
N PRO A 15 -34.93 7.72 34.49
CA PRO A 15 -35.93 7.16 35.39
C PRO A 15 -35.27 6.09 36.27
N LEU A 16 -35.21 6.35 37.58
CA LEU A 16 -34.73 5.39 38.56
C LEU A 16 -35.76 4.24 38.67
N SER A 17 -35.26 3.00 38.64
CA SER A 17 -36.09 1.81 38.82
C SER A 17 -35.48 0.92 39.89
N ASN A 18 -36.30 0.12 40.58
CA ASN A 18 -35.83 -0.88 41.55
C ASN A 18 -35.26 -2.14 40.89
N ASN A 19 -35.07 -2.14 39.57
CA ASN A 19 -34.42 -3.26 38.90
C ASN A 19 -32.93 -3.25 39.23
N PRO A 20 -32.27 -4.43 39.28
CA PRO A 20 -30.83 -4.50 39.43
C PRO A 20 -30.13 -3.77 38.28
N ASP A 21 -29.06 -3.04 38.60
CA ASP A 21 -28.24 -2.37 37.60
C ASP A 21 -27.63 -3.39 36.63
N ILE A 22 -27.66 -3.05 35.34
CA ILE A 22 -27.08 -3.88 34.28
C ILE A 22 -25.97 -3.07 33.60
N PRO A 23 -24.76 -3.63 33.44
CA PRO A 23 -23.72 -2.96 32.66
C PRO A 23 -24.15 -2.86 31.19
N VAL A 24 -24.26 -1.63 30.69
CA VAL A 24 -24.64 -1.35 29.28
C VAL A 24 -23.41 -0.90 28.50
N TRP A 25 -23.18 -1.54 27.36
CA TRP A 25 -22.09 -1.19 26.47
C TRP A 25 -22.48 -0.03 25.54
N VAL A 26 -21.99 1.18 25.86
CA VAL A 26 -22.38 2.43 25.18
C VAL A 26 -21.92 2.51 23.71
N LEU A 27 -20.96 1.68 23.28
CA LEU A 27 -20.42 1.72 21.92
C LEU A 27 -21.26 0.98 20.88
N GLU A 28 -22.24 0.18 21.31
CA GLU A 28 -23.14 -0.57 20.43
C GLU A 28 -24.59 -0.23 20.76
N LYS A 29 -25.45 -0.11 19.73
CA LYS A 29 -26.85 0.31 19.92
C LYS A 29 -27.70 -0.69 20.71
N ASN A 30 -27.31 -1.96 20.72
CA ASN A 30 -27.98 -3.01 21.47
C ASN A 30 -27.53 -3.07 22.94
N GLY A 31 -26.55 -2.26 23.35
CA GLY A 31 -26.03 -2.26 24.71
C GLY A 31 -25.19 -3.49 25.06
N GLU A 32 -24.92 -4.38 24.11
CA GLU A 32 -24.15 -5.60 24.34
C GLU A 32 -22.66 -5.37 24.11
N TYR A 33 -21.84 -5.92 25.02
CA TYR A 33 -20.41 -5.88 24.87
C TYR A 33 -19.96 -6.65 23.63
N SER A 34 -19.11 -6.03 22.82
CA SER A 34 -18.39 -6.72 21.76
C SER A 34 -16.90 -6.38 21.81
N VAL A 35 -16.06 -7.41 21.75
CA VAL A 35 -14.59 -7.25 21.66
C VAL A 35 -14.24 -6.33 20.48
N LYS A 36 -14.97 -6.44 19.37
CA LYS A 36 -14.80 -5.62 18.18
C LYS A 36 -14.98 -4.11 18.44
N SER A 37 -16.06 -3.70 19.10
CA SER A 37 -16.33 -2.28 19.38
C SER A 37 -15.36 -1.70 20.39
N PHE A 38 -14.98 -2.49 21.40
CA PHE A 38 -13.94 -2.11 22.35
C PHE A 38 -12.62 -1.82 21.62
N TYR A 39 -12.10 -2.76 20.85
CA TYR A 39 -10.85 -2.58 20.10
C TYR A 39 -10.92 -1.45 19.08
N LYS A 40 -12.09 -1.22 18.46
CA LYS A 40 -12.29 -0.09 17.54
C LYS A 40 -12.17 1.27 18.26
N CYS A 41 -12.70 1.37 19.48
CA CYS A 41 -12.60 2.57 20.30
C CYS A 41 -11.16 2.80 20.78
N ILE A 42 -10.49 1.79 21.35
CA ILE A 42 -9.15 1.97 21.94
C ILE A 42 -8.03 2.14 20.91
N ASN A 43 -8.09 1.47 19.75
CA ASN A 43 -6.98 1.51 18.79
C ASN A 43 -6.93 2.81 17.99
N PHE A 44 -8.09 3.42 17.69
CA PHE A 44 -8.16 4.55 16.77
C PHE A 44 -9.12 5.66 17.22
N GLY A 45 -9.58 5.64 18.48
CA GLY A 45 -10.63 6.57 18.93
C GLY A 45 -11.94 6.43 18.13
N GLY A 46 -12.19 5.26 17.53
CA GLY A 46 -13.30 5.02 16.62
C GLY A 46 -13.04 5.36 15.14
N VAL A 47 -11.91 5.96 14.79
CA VAL A 47 -11.53 6.27 13.40
C VAL A 47 -11.17 4.99 12.65
N GLY A 48 -11.83 4.71 11.52
CA GLY A 48 -11.49 3.55 10.70
C GLY A 48 -10.08 3.68 10.09
N SER A 49 -9.49 2.56 9.67
CA SER A 49 -8.28 2.59 8.82
C SER A 49 -8.53 3.50 7.61
N LEU A 50 -7.65 4.48 7.38
CA LEU A 50 -7.73 5.43 6.25
C LEU A 50 -7.84 4.71 4.88
N TYR A 51 -7.25 3.52 4.79
CA TYR A 51 -7.15 2.74 3.56
C TYR A 51 -8.15 1.57 3.49
N GLY A 52 -8.97 1.39 4.53
CA GLY A 52 -10.02 0.37 4.63
C GLY A 52 -9.51 -1.08 4.56
N ASP A 53 -10.45 -2.03 4.44
CA ASP A 53 -10.17 -3.46 4.31
C ASP A 53 -9.71 -3.88 2.90
N GLY A 54 -9.61 -2.92 1.96
CA GLY A 54 -9.30 -3.21 0.55
C GLY A 54 -7.92 -3.85 0.37
N LEU A 55 -6.95 -3.42 1.17
CA LEU A 55 -5.58 -3.95 1.15
C LEU A 55 -5.54 -5.47 1.36
N TRP A 56 -6.30 -5.99 2.33
CA TRP A 56 -6.31 -7.41 2.68
C TRP A 56 -7.04 -8.30 1.67
N LYS A 57 -7.67 -7.68 0.66
CA LYS A 57 -8.44 -8.35 -0.40
C LYS A 57 -7.70 -8.35 -1.73
N VAL A 58 -6.49 -7.78 -1.79
CA VAL A 58 -5.67 -7.80 -3.00
C VAL A 58 -5.24 -9.24 -3.27
N LEU A 59 -5.37 -9.69 -4.52
CA LEU A 59 -4.94 -11.03 -4.91
C LEU A 59 -3.39 -11.06 -4.92
N CYS A 60 -2.78 -11.43 -3.80
CA CYS A 60 -1.34 -11.55 -3.64
C CYS A 60 -0.98 -12.47 -2.47
N PRO A 61 0.29 -12.93 -2.37
CA PRO A 61 0.73 -13.72 -1.22
C PRO A 61 0.64 -12.97 0.11
N GLN A 62 0.44 -13.70 1.21
CA GLN A 62 0.14 -13.11 2.52
C GLN A 62 1.21 -12.17 3.07
N ASN A 63 2.50 -12.46 2.82
CA ASN A 63 3.60 -11.59 3.21
C ASN A 63 3.56 -10.22 2.50
N ILE A 64 2.96 -10.15 1.32
CA ILE A 64 2.80 -8.91 0.56
C ILE A 64 1.77 -7.99 1.21
N HIS A 65 0.70 -8.53 1.78
CA HIS A 65 -0.26 -7.72 2.54
C HIS A 65 0.42 -6.97 3.70
N VAL A 66 1.26 -7.67 4.47
CA VAL A 66 2.02 -7.06 5.56
C VAL A 66 2.96 -5.98 5.04
N PHE A 67 3.65 -6.24 3.93
CA PHE A 67 4.51 -5.26 3.28
C PHE A 67 3.73 -4.01 2.82
N LEU A 68 2.60 -4.18 2.13
CA LEU A 68 1.76 -3.06 1.69
C LEU A 68 1.27 -2.25 2.89
N TRP A 69 0.90 -2.92 3.99
CA TRP A 69 0.49 -2.26 5.22
C TRP A 69 1.65 -1.41 5.77
N LEU A 70 2.88 -1.95 5.83
CA LEU A 70 4.05 -1.18 6.25
C LEU A 70 4.30 0.04 5.34
N CYS A 71 4.08 -0.08 4.03
CA CYS A 71 4.22 1.05 3.10
C CYS A 71 3.23 2.18 3.43
N LEU A 72 1.95 1.85 3.61
CA LEU A 72 0.90 2.84 3.89
C LEU A 72 1.14 3.62 5.19
N TYR A 73 1.70 2.96 6.20
CA TYR A 73 1.97 3.58 7.50
C TYR A 73 3.36 4.23 7.59
N ASN A 74 4.07 4.35 6.47
CA ASN A 74 5.43 4.86 6.40
C ASN A 74 6.42 4.14 7.34
N LYS A 75 6.36 2.80 7.38
CA LYS A 75 7.14 1.94 8.30
C LYS A 75 8.18 1.06 7.61
N VAL A 76 8.30 1.14 6.28
CA VAL A 76 9.33 0.40 5.53
C VAL A 76 10.71 1.02 5.78
N LEU A 77 11.76 0.19 5.75
CA LEU A 77 13.14 0.58 6.07
C LEU A 77 13.86 1.30 4.90
N THR A 78 13.22 2.34 4.38
CA THR A 78 13.87 3.36 3.55
C THR A 78 14.92 4.12 4.37
N ARG A 79 15.90 4.72 3.70
CA ARG A 79 17.05 5.35 4.37
C ARG A 79 16.62 6.47 5.32
N ASP A 80 15.63 7.27 4.95
CA ASP A 80 15.00 8.28 5.84
C ASP A 80 14.40 7.66 7.12
N ASN A 81 13.73 6.52 7.01
CA ASN A 81 13.12 5.84 8.16
C ASN A 81 14.14 5.12 9.03
N VAL A 82 15.24 4.63 8.45
CA VAL A 82 16.37 4.08 9.22
C VAL A 82 17.08 5.20 9.98
N ALA A 83 17.30 6.36 9.34
CA ALA A 83 17.95 7.53 9.93
C ALA A 83 17.25 8.04 11.20
N LYS A 84 15.92 7.89 11.30
CA LYS A 84 15.14 8.22 12.51
C LYS A 84 15.48 7.35 13.72
N ARG A 85 16.10 6.18 13.52
CA ARG A 85 16.36 5.18 14.57
C ARG A 85 17.85 4.93 14.81
N LYS A 86 18.67 5.10 13.77
CA LYS A 86 20.11 4.87 13.80
C LYS A 86 20.79 5.91 12.91
N SER A 87 22.05 6.24 13.22
CA SER A 87 22.85 7.07 12.32
C SER A 87 22.99 6.39 10.97
N MET A 88 22.80 7.16 9.90
CA MET A 88 22.90 6.75 8.52
C MET A 88 23.69 7.82 7.77
N ASP A 89 24.83 7.44 7.22
CA ASP A 89 25.75 8.41 6.61
C ASP A 89 25.27 8.87 5.22
N ASP A 90 24.54 8.00 4.50
CA ASP A 90 24.05 8.27 3.15
C ASP A 90 22.54 8.01 3.05
N LEU A 91 21.79 9.08 2.79
CA LEU A 91 20.33 9.09 2.68
C LEU A 91 19.83 9.02 1.24
N THR A 92 20.73 8.93 0.26
CA THR A 92 20.35 9.00 -1.16
C THR A 92 19.71 7.70 -1.68
N CYS A 93 19.00 7.74 -2.78
CA CYS A 93 18.33 6.62 -3.38
C CYS A 93 19.33 5.86 -4.24
N LEU A 94 19.42 4.54 -4.03
CA LEU A 94 20.37 3.70 -4.77
C LEU A 94 20.11 3.61 -6.28
N PHE A 95 18.98 4.13 -6.76
CA PHE A 95 18.64 4.17 -8.18
C PHE A 95 18.96 5.51 -8.86
N CYS A 96 18.93 6.64 -8.16
CA CYS A 96 19.06 7.95 -8.81
C CYS A 96 19.76 9.02 -7.98
N ASN A 97 20.29 8.66 -6.81
CA ASN A 97 21.09 9.52 -5.95
C ASN A 97 20.36 10.76 -5.35
N GLU A 98 19.03 10.84 -5.46
CA GLU A 98 18.18 11.82 -4.74
C GLU A 98 17.82 11.32 -3.34
N GLU A 99 17.27 12.13 -2.44
CA GLU A 99 16.90 11.66 -1.10
C GLU A 99 15.88 10.49 -1.11
N GLU A 100 16.22 9.38 -0.45
CA GLU A 100 15.37 8.19 -0.39
C GLU A 100 14.32 8.31 0.70
N SER A 101 13.09 8.62 0.28
CA SER A 101 11.87 8.42 1.06
C SER A 101 11.01 7.32 0.45
N ILE A 102 9.98 6.87 1.18
CA ILE A 102 8.97 5.96 0.63
C ILE A 102 8.32 6.52 -0.64
N GLN A 103 7.93 7.80 -0.63
CA GLN A 103 7.32 8.46 -1.79
C GLN A 103 8.29 8.51 -2.97
N HIS A 104 9.56 8.86 -2.71
CA HIS A 104 10.57 8.90 -3.75
C HIS A 104 10.84 7.50 -4.31
N LEU A 105 11.17 6.53 -3.46
CA LEU A 105 11.53 5.17 -3.86
C LEU A 105 10.45 4.50 -4.70
N PHE A 106 9.18 4.62 -4.28
CA PHE A 106 8.08 3.92 -4.92
C PHE A 106 7.40 4.68 -6.04
N PHE A 107 7.58 6.00 -6.20
CA PHE A 107 6.85 6.76 -7.23
C PHE A 107 7.68 7.80 -7.98
N ASN A 108 8.48 8.61 -7.28
CA ASN A 108 9.18 9.73 -7.94
C ASN A 108 10.49 9.29 -8.60
N CYS A 109 11.12 8.23 -8.09
CA CYS A 109 12.35 7.68 -8.63
C CYS A 109 12.17 7.26 -10.09
N ILE A 110 13.20 7.50 -10.93
CA ILE A 110 13.19 7.13 -12.37
C ILE A 110 12.82 5.66 -12.62
N ASN A 111 13.29 4.75 -11.75
CA ASN A 111 12.99 3.33 -11.84
C ASN A 111 11.49 3.04 -11.59
N ALA A 112 10.91 3.68 -10.58
CA ALA A 112 9.49 3.57 -10.30
C ALA A 112 8.65 4.22 -11.39
N GLY A 113 9.00 5.45 -11.80
CA GLY A 113 8.29 6.21 -12.83
C GLY A 113 8.19 5.47 -14.16
N HIS A 114 9.24 4.74 -14.57
CA HIS A 114 9.22 3.90 -15.76
C HIS A 114 8.24 2.73 -15.64
N ILE A 115 8.25 2.01 -14.51
CA ILE A 115 7.31 0.91 -14.25
C ILE A 115 5.87 1.43 -14.25
N TRP A 116 5.60 2.56 -13.60
CA TRP A 116 4.26 3.15 -13.54
C TRP A 116 3.75 3.62 -14.89
N SER A 117 4.61 4.19 -15.76
CA SER A 117 4.22 4.55 -17.12
C SER A 117 3.72 3.32 -17.89
N ILE A 118 4.44 2.19 -17.86
CA ILE A 118 4.03 0.96 -18.55
C ILE A 118 2.69 0.44 -18.03
N ILE A 119 2.49 0.45 -16.70
CA ILE A 119 1.24 -0.01 -16.07
C ILE A 119 0.08 0.90 -16.47
N SER A 120 0.28 2.21 -16.40
CA SER A 120 -0.76 3.19 -16.74
C SER A 120 -1.15 3.12 -18.22
N ASP A 121 -0.18 2.92 -19.11
CA ASP A 121 -0.42 2.78 -20.55
C ASP A 121 -1.13 1.48 -20.91
N PHE A 122 -0.81 0.38 -20.22
CA PHE A 122 -1.47 -0.92 -20.44
C PHE A 122 -2.93 -0.88 -19.99
N PHE A 123 -3.21 -0.31 -18.82
CA PHE A 123 -4.56 -0.25 -18.25
C PHE A 123 -5.37 0.98 -18.69
N LYS A 124 -4.77 1.89 -19.48
CA LYS A 124 -5.40 3.16 -19.92
C LYS A 124 -5.91 4.00 -18.74
N ILE A 125 -5.08 4.13 -17.73
CA ILE A 125 -5.36 4.92 -16.53
C ILE A 125 -4.40 6.11 -16.42
N ARG A 126 -4.77 7.10 -15.60
CA ARG A 126 -3.85 8.17 -15.22
C ARG A 126 -2.56 7.58 -14.62
N LYS A 127 -1.43 8.27 -14.85
CA LYS A 127 -0.16 7.93 -14.22
C LYS A 127 -0.31 7.85 -12.70
N ILE A 128 0.16 6.74 -12.13
CA ILE A 128 0.21 6.53 -10.68
C ILE A 128 1.37 7.34 -10.11
N GLN A 129 1.08 8.19 -9.13
CA GLN A 129 2.05 9.13 -8.55
C GLN A 129 2.20 9.00 -7.04
N CYS A 130 1.26 8.35 -6.34
CA CYS A 130 1.35 8.18 -4.87
C CYS A 130 0.60 6.94 -4.37
N PHE A 131 0.70 6.68 -3.06
CA PHE A 131 -0.03 5.60 -2.41
C PHE A 131 -1.55 5.80 -2.42
N ASP A 132 -2.04 7.05 -2.45
CA ASP A 132 -3.48 7.32 -2.52
C ASP A 132 -4.07 6.86 -3.86
N ASP A 133 -3.33 7.04 -4.96
CA ASP A 133 -3.72 6.51 -6.26
C ASP A 133 -3.87 4.99 -6.20
N VAL A 134 -2.86 4.28 -5.68
CA VAL A 134 -2.86 2.81 -5.60
C VAL A 134 -3.96 2.32 -4.66
N SER A 135 -4.08 2.91 -3.46
CA SER A 135 -5.04 2.48 -2.45
C SER A 135 -6.49 2.74 -2.86
N SER A 136 -6.75 3.78 -3.65
CA SER A 136 -8.08 4.03 -4.22
C SER A 136 -8.55 2.88 -5.12
N MET A 137 -7.63 2.20 -5.82
CA MET A 137 -7.94 1.10 -6.74
C MET A 137 -8.33 -0.19 -6.00
N TRP A 138 -7.89 -0.36 -4.75
CA TRP A 138 -8.22 -1.52 -3.93
C TRP A 138 -9.68 -1.54 -3.47
N LYS A 139 -10.39 -0.41 -3.59
CA LYS A 139 -11.82 -0.31 -3.25
C LYS A 139 -12.70 -1.07 -4.25
N ASP A 140 -12.33 -1.11 -5.53
CA ASP A 140 -13.14 -1.72 -6.61
C ASP A 140 -12.62 -3.12 -7.02
N LYS A 141 -12.78 -4.07 -6.10
CA LYS A 141 -12.14 -5.39 -6.13
C LYS A 141 -12.47 -6.27 -7.34
N LYS A 142 -13.68 -6.17 -7.91
CA LYS A 142 -14.11 -7.07 -9.00
C LYS A 142 -13.60 -6.61 -10.37
N LYS A 143 -13.54 -5.30 -10.59
CA LYS A 143 -13.17 -4.73 -11.89
C LYS A 143 -11.67 -4.57 -12.06
N ARG A 144 -10.91 -4.47 -10.97
CA ARG A 144 -9.48 -4.09 -10.99
C ARG A 144 -8.55 -5.15 -10.40
N THR A 145 -8.95 -6.42 -10.29
CA THR A 145 -8.14 -7.49 -9.69
C THR A 145 -6.72 -7.56 -10.26
N MET A 146 -6.58 -7.56 -11.59
CA MET A 146 -5.28 -7.65 -12.25
C MET A 146 -4.43 -6.40 -12.07
N LEU A 147 -5.04 -5.22 -12.15
CA LEU A 147 -4.36 -3.96 -11.86
C LEU A 147 -3.85 -3.96 -10.41
N ASN A 148 -4.68 -4.35 -9.44
CA ASN A 148 -4.31 -4.38 -8.02
C ASN A 148 -3.18 -5.39 -7.73
N MET A 149 -3.21 -6.56 -8.39
CA MET A 149 -2.10 -7.53 -8.29
C MET A 149 -0.81 -6.95 -8.88
N ILE A 150 -0.88 -6.35 -10.07
CA ILE A 150 0.29 -5.80 -10.76
C ILE A 150 0.88 -4.61 -9.99
N THR A 151 0.07 -3.72 -9.43
CA THR A 151 0.57 -2.61 -8.60
C THR A 151 1.23 -3.12 -7.32
N ALA A 152 0.64 -4.11 -6.65
CA ALA A 152 1.25 -4.75 -5.48
C ALA A 152 2.59 -5.45 -5.82
N ALA A 153 2.63 -6.20 -6.93
CA ALA A 153 3.84 -6.84 -7.42
C ALA A 153 4.92 -5.80 -7.77
N SER A 154 4.53 -4.65 -8.30
CA SER A 154 5.46 -3.57 -8.67
C SER A 154 6.11 -2.94 -7.46
N LEU A 155 5.32 -2.59 -6.44
CA LEU A 155 5.84 -2.10 -5.16
C LEU A 155 6.82 -3.11 -4.54
N TRP A 156 6.43 -4.39 -4.50
CA TRP A 156 7.30 -5.45 -3.98
C TRP A 156 8.59 -5.62 -4.79
N SER A 157 8.51 -5.51 -6.11
CA SER A 157 9.66 -5.65 -7.02
C SER A 157 10.65 -4.50 -6.85
N ILE A 158 10.16 -3.27 -6.73
CA ILE A 158 10.99 -2.09 -6.45
C ILE A 158 11.69 -2.25 -5.10
N TRP A 159 10.95 -2.61 -4.06
CA TRP A 159 11.49 -2.80 -2.71
C TRP A 159 12.57 -3.88 -2.66
N THR A 160 12.28 -5.06 -3.22
CA THR A 160 13.23 -6.17 -3.22
C THR A 160 14.43 -5.92 -4.13
N LEU A 161 14.28 -5.19 -5.22
CA LEU A 161 15.41 -4.77 -6.05
C LEU A 161 16.33 -3.81 -5.29
N ARG A 162 15.77 -2.80 -4.62
CA ARG A 162 16.54 -1.88 -3.76
C ARG A 162 17.28 -2.66 -2.67
N ASN A 163 16.62 -3.62 -2.02
CA ASN A 163 17.25 -4.43 -0.98
C ASN A 163 18.35 -5.35 -1.51
N ASP A 164 18.23 -5.88 -2.74
CA ASP A 164 19.33 -6.60 -3.37
C ASP A 164 20.57 -5.69 -3.51
N PHE A 165 20.39 -4.40 -3.79
CA PHE A 165 21.50 -3.44 -3.89
C PHE A 165 22.10 -3.15 -2.50
N CYS A 166 21.26 -2.94 -1.48
CA CYS A 166 21.72 -2.70 -0.12
C CYS A 166 22.49 -3.87 0.50
N PHE A 167 21.99 -5.10 0.34
CA PHE A 167 22.42 -6.24 1.16
C PHE A 167 23.11 -7.36 0.38
N GLN A 168 22.91 -7.43 -0.93
CA GLN A 168 23.44 -8.51 -1.77
C GLN A 168 24.54 -8.03 -2.72
N GLY A 169 24.99 -6.78 -2.59
CA GLY A 169 26.04 -6.20 -3.42
C GLY A 169 25.72 -6.17 -4.92
N ARG A 170 24.44 -6.29 -5.30
CA ARG A 170 24.07 -6.25 -6.72
C ARG A 170 24.21 -4.83 -7.26
N SER A 171 24.75 -4.71 -8.46
CA SER A 171 24.86 -3.43 -9.16
C SER A 171 23.63 -3.14 -10.03
N TRP A 172 23.32 -1.86 -10.18
CA TRP A 172 22.29 -1.41 -11.09
C TRP A 172 22.74 -1.58 -12.54
N ARG A 173 21.93 -2.28 -13.35
CA ARG A 173 22.20 -2.57 -14.77
C ARG A 173 21.26 -1.82 -15.73
N GLY A 174 20.54 -0.82 -15.23
CA GLY A 174 19.52 -0.08 -15.97
C GLY A 174 18.08 -0.50 -15.64
N LEU A 175 17.09 0.20 -16.20
CA LEU A 175 15.66 0.07 -15.83
C LEU A 175 15.07 -1.34 -16.05
N GLY A 176 15.66 -2.11 -16.96
CA GLY A 176 15.24 -3.48 -17.24
C GLY A 176 15.35 -4.45 -16.06
N CYS A 177 16.17 -4.14 -15.03
CA CYS A 177 16.23 -4.99 -13.83
C CYS A 177 14.95 -4.94 -13.00
N GLY A 178 14.29 -3.77 -12.94
CA GLY A 178 12.99 -3.62 -12.29
C GLY A 178 11.91 -4.43 -13.01
N LEU A 179 11.86 -4.34 -14.34
CA LEU A 179 10.91 -5.09 -15.16
C LEU A 179 11.12 -6.61 -15.06
N ALA A 180 12.38 -7.07 -15.04
CA ALA A 180 12.70 -8.49 -14.87
C ALA A 180 12.24 -9.03 -13.50
N LYS A 181 12.44 -8.25 -12.42
CA LYS A 181 11.98 -8.60 -11.07
C LYS A 181 10.45 -8.65 -11.00
N LEU A 182 9.76 -7.68 -11.62
CA LEU A 182 8.30 -7.64 -11.72
C LEU A 182 7.75 -8.85 -12.48
N LYS A 183 8.29 -9.14 -13.66
CA LYS A 183 7.95 -10.34 -14.43
C LYS A 183 8.07 -11.61 -13.58
N GLY A 184 9.21 -11.79 -12.90
CA GLY A 184 9.44 -12.98 -12.08
C GLY A 184 8.46 -13.13 -10.92
N ASN A 185 8.06 -12.02 -10.29
CA ASN A 185 7.03 -12.04 -9.25
C ASN A 185 5.64 -12.37 -9.83
N LEU A 186 5.26 -11.75 -10.95
CA LEU A 186 3.98 -12.04 -11.60
C LEU A 186 3.87 -13.49 -12.04
N GLN A 187 4.92 -14.06 -12.64
CA GLN A 187 4.96 -15.47 -13.03
C GLN A 187 4.71 -16.41 -11.85
N LYS A 188 5.31 -16.12 -10.69
CA LYS A 188 5.07 -16.88 -9.46
C LYS A 188 3.63 -16.74 -8.96
N TRP A 189 3.02 -15.58 -9.15
CA TRP A 189 1.68 -15.29 -8.63
C TRP A 189 0.56 -15.76 -9.56
N MET A 190 0.88 -16.18 -10.79
CA MET A 190 -0.11 -16.75 -11.73
C MET A 190 -0.85 -17.96 -11.15
N VAL A 191 -0.26 -18.70 -10.20
CA VAL A 191 -0.91 -19.82 -9.50
C VAL A 191 -2.14 -19.39 -8.68
N LEU A 192 -2.24 -18.10 -8.32
CA LEU A 192 -3.37 -17.54 -7.59
C LEU A 192 -4.53 -17.12 -8.51
N CYS A 193 -4.32 -17.15 -9.83
CA CYS A 193 -5.21 -16.58 -10.82
C CYS A 193 -6.08 -17.62 -11.52
N ASP A 194 -7.28 -17.22 -11.93
CA ASP A 194 -8.08 -17.99 -12.89
C ASP A 194 -7.52 -17.88 -14.33
N ALA A 195 -8.09 -18.65 -15.27
CA ALA A 195 -7.62 -18.70 -16.65
C ALA A 195 -7.69 -17.34 -17.38
N ALA A 196 -8.74 -16.54 -17.13
CA ALA A 196 -8.90 -15.24 -17.76
C ALA A 196 -7.88 -14.23 -17.21
N GLN A 197 -7.64 -14.27 -15.91
CA GLN A 197 -6.64 -13.47 -15.22
C GLN A 197 -5.21 -13.81 -15.69
N VAL A 198 -4.90 -15.10 -15.83
CA VAL A 198 -3.63 -15.59 -16.38
C VAL A 198 -3.35 -15.03 -17.77
N GLU A 199 -4.36 -14.94 -18.63
CA GLU A 199 -4.20 -14.38 -19.98
C GLU A 199 -3.85 -12.89 -19.96
N VAL A 200 -4.49 -12.11 -19.07
CA VAL A 200 -4.13 -10.69 -18.86
C VAL A 200 -2.67 -10.56 -18.39
N LEU A 201 -2.26 -11.39 -17.43
CA LEU A 201 -0.88 -11.40 -16.93
C LEU A 201 0.13 -11.76 -18.02
N ARG A 202 -0.17 -12.74 -18.88
CA ARG A 202 0.70 -13.11 -20.02
C ARG A 202 0.90 -11.95 -20.98
N ARG A 203 -0.18 -11.25 -21.35
CA ARG A 203 -0.09 -10.06 -22.22
C ARG A 203 0.76 -8.96 -21.58
N PHE A 204 0.58 -8.73 -20.29
CA PHE A 204 1.38 -7.75 -19.56
C PHE A 204 2.85 -8.17 -19.46
N ILE A 205 3.14 -9.45 -19.21
CA ILE A 205 4.52 -9.98 -19.17
C ILE A 205 5.22 -9.81 -20.54
N LEU A 206 4.52 -10.10 -21.64
CA LEU A 206 5.05 -9.86 -22.99
C LEU A 206 5.38 -8.39 -23.23
N LEU A 207 4.53 -7.48 -22.73
CA LEU A 207 4.82 -6.03 -22.78
C LEU A 207 6.07 -5.66 -21.97
N LEU A 208 6.26 -6.25 -20.78
CA LEU A 208 7.47 -6.03 -19.97
C LEU A 208 8.73 -6.51 -20.71
N ASP A 209 8.67 -7.65 -21.40
CA ASP A 209 9.80 -8.17 -22.18
C ASP A 209 10.14 -7.25 -23.35
N LYS A 210 9.11 -6.71 -24.04
CA LYS A 210 9.30 -5.73 -25.11
C LYS A 210 10.03 -4.48 -24.60
N HIS A 211 9.54 -3.86 -23.53
CA HIS A 211 10.16 -2.66 -22.97
C HIS A 211 11.56 -2.92 -22.38
N ARG A 212 11.84 -4.15 -21.92
CA ARG A 212 13.19 -4.52 -21.46
C ARG A 212 14.21 -4.55 -22.60
N GLY A 213 13.79 -4.84 -23.82
CA GLY A 213 14.63 -4.84 -25.02
C GLY A 213 14.76 -3.46 -25.69
N GLU A 214 13.93 -2.49 -25.31
CA GLU A 214 13.96 -1.13 -25.87
C GLU A 214 14.97 -0.26 -25.12
N LEU A 215 15.88 0.37 -25.87
CA LEU A 215 16.73 1.44 -25.32
C LEU A 215 15.86 2.66 -25.04
N LEU A 216 16.10 3.34 -23.91
CA LEU A 216 15.46 4.61 -23.60
C LEU A 216 15.77 5.60 -24.72
N ARG A 217 14.75 6.00 -25.48
CA ARG A 217 14.89 7.03 -26.50
C ARG A 217 14.74 8.38 -25.83
N ILE A 218 15.69 9.28 -26.09
CA ILE A 218 15.53 10.69 -25.76
C ILE A 218 14.42 11.21 -26.69
N ALA A 219 13.25 11.51 -26.12
CA ALA A 219 12.18 12.18 -26.83
C ALA A 219 12.23 13.65 -26.42
N TRP A 220 12.48 14.53 -27.40
CA TRP A 220 12.28 15.96 -27.23
C TRP A 220 10.77 16.21 -27.18
N ARG A 221 10.30 17.11 -26.32
CA ARG A 221 8.91 17.58 -26.43
C ARG A 221 8.87 18.47 -27.66
N ASP A 222 8.01 18.13 -28.62
CA ASP A 222 7.59 19.10 -29.61
C ASP A 222 6.79 20.18 -28.86
N GLU A 223 7.20 21.44 -29.04
CA GLU A 223 6.61 22.64 -28.41
C GLU A 223 5.12 22.81 -28.75
#